data_AF-A0A060BQJ3-F1
#
_entry.id   AF-A0A060BQJ3-F1
#
_cell.length_a   1.000
_cell.length_b   1.000
_cell.length_c   1.000
_cell.angle_alpha   90.00
_cell.angle_beta   90.00
_cell.angle_gamma   90.00
#
_symmetry.space_group_name_H-M   'P 1'
#
loop_
_entity.id
_entity.type
_entity.pdbx_description
1 polymer ?
#
loop_
_entity_poly.entity_id
_entity_poly.type
_entity_poly.pdbx_seq_one_letter_code
_entity_poly.pdbx_strand_id
1 'polypeptide(L)'
;NPKAVSNIGALGLMQLTPDTFTWAQSKTTENESLPASDLYNPQINIRYGTVVLSALLREFGREDTALAAYHAGRTKVKTWLADSRYSHDGKSLYYIPFDDTRAYVKQVLNTKAVYLQLYGS
;
A
#
# COMPACT_ATOMS: atom_id res chain seq x y z
N ASN A 1 1.65 -0.47 -16.43
CA ASN A 1 1.44 -1.71 -17.21
C ASN A 1 0.51 -2.63 -16.41
N PRO A 2 -0.72 -2.92 -16.87
CA PRO A 2 -1.65 -3.82 -16.17
C PRO A 2 -1.16 -5.26 -15.98
N LYS A 3 -0.20 -5.71 -16.78
CA LYS A 3 0.42 -7.05 -16.68
C LYS A 3 1.74 -7.03 -15.91
N ALA A 4 1.99 -6.00 -15.12
CA ALA A 4 3.21 -5.90 -14.31
C ALA A 4 3.22 -6.99 -13.23
N VAL A 5 4.39 -7.61 -13.07
CA VAL A 5 4.67 -8.62 -12.06
C VAL A 5 5.99 -8.25 -11.39
N SER A 6 6.01 -8.13 -10.06
CA SER A 6 7.25 -7.89 -9.31
C SER A 6 7.99 -9.20 -9.01
N ASN A 7 9.26 -9.09 -8.62
CA ASN A 7 10.08 -10.24 -8.19
C ASN A 7 9.49 -11.01 -6.99
N ILE A 8 8.60 -10.37 -6.22
CA ILE A 8 7.94 -10.97 -5.05
C ILE A 8 6.49 -11.38 -5.34
N GLY A 9 6.08 -11.40 -6.61
CA GLY A 9 4.75 -11.85 -7.03
C GLY A 9 3.64 -10.81 -6.85
N ALA A 10 3.97 -9.52 -6.78
CA ALA A 10 2.96 -8.45 -6.78
C ALA A 10 2.45 -8.18 -8.20
N LEU A 11 1.13 -8.05 -8.36
CA LEU A 11 0.44 -8.09 -9.65
C LEU A 11 -0.33 -6.79 -9.96
N GLY A 12 -0.34 -6.42 -11.23
CA GLY A 12 -1.23 -5.37 -11.76
C GLY A 12 -0.75 -3.94 -11.51
N LEU A 13 -1.64 -2.97 -11.74
CA LEU A 13 -1.32 -1.54 -11.68
C LEU A 13 -0.85 -1.07 -10.30
N MET A 14 -1.53 -1.51 -9.25
CA MET A 14 -1.29 -1.19 -7.86
C MET A 14 -0.39 -2.22 -7.15
N GLN A 15 0.15 -3.20 -7.89
CA GLN A 15 1.14 -4.16 -7.38
C GLN A 15 0.68 -4.84 -6.08
N LEU A 16 -0.45 -5.55 -6.14
CA LEU A 16 -0.97 -6.31 -5.01
C LEU A 16 -0.41 -7.75 -5.01
N THR A 17 -0.02 -8.26 -3.85
CA THR A 17 0.27 -9.70 -3.71
C THR A 17 -1.04 -10.50 -3.58
N PRO A 18 -1.05 -11.80 -3.92
CA PRO A 18 -2.22 -12.66 -3.73
C PRO A 18 -2.76 -12.66 -2.29
N ASP A 19 -1.87 -12.66 -1.29
CA ASP A 19 -2.25 -12.61 0.12
C ASP A 19 -2.93 -11.29 0.49
N THR A 20 -2.37 -10.17 0.00
CA THR A 20 -2.94 -8.84 0.23
C THR A 20 -4.30 -8.72 -0.44
N PHE A 21 -4.45 -9.30 -1.63
CA PHE A 21 -5.72 -9.33 -2.36
C PHE A 21 -6.78 -10.15 -1.63
N THR A 22 -6.41 -11.31 -1.09
CA THR A 22 -7.30 -12.15 -0.28
C THR A 22 -7.76 -11.40 0.98
N TRP A 23 -6.82 -10.73 1.66
CA TRP A 23 -7.15 -9.88 2.80
C TRP A 23 -8.07 -8.71 2.39
N ALA A 24 -7.82 -8.07 1.25
CA ALA A 24 -8.65 -6.97 0.75
C ALA A 24 -10.09 -7.42 0.47
N GLN A 25 -10.27 -8.60 -0.14
CA GLN A 25 -11.59 -9.20 -0.36
C GLN A 25 -12.36 -9.38 0.95
N SER A 26 -11.69 -9.85 2.01
CA SER A 26 -12.30 -9.99 3.35
C SER A 26 -12.73 -8.66 4.01
N LYS A 27 -12.31 -7.51 3.47
CA LYS A 27 -12.70 -6.17 3.94
C LYS A 27 -13.90 -5.58 3.19
N THR A 28 -14.38 -6.27 2.17
CA THR A 28 -15.57 -5.86 1.42
C THR A 28 -16.79 -6.62 1.92
N THR A 29 -17.98 -6.05 1.74
CA THR A 29 -19.27 -6.72 2.03
C THR A 29 -19.70 -7.63 0.87
N GLU A 30 -18.94 -7.63 -0.22
CA GLU A 30 -19.20 -8.45 -1.39
C GLU A 30 -18.63 -9.84 -1.14
N ASN A 31 -19.48 -10.87 -1.21
CA ASN A 31 -19.07 -12.27 -1.10
C ASN A 31 -18.41 -12.78 -2.38
N GLU A 32 -17.56 -11.95 -2.99
CA GLU A 32 -16.80 -12.30 -4.17
C GLU A 32 -15.58 -13.15 -3.76
N SER A 33 -15.33 -14.22 -4.52
CA SER A 33 -14.13 -15.04 -4.40
C SER A 33 -13.39 -14.99 -5.73
N LEU A 34 -12.65 -13.90 -5.93
CA LEU A 34 -11.91 -13.64 -7.15
C LEU A 34 -10.52 -14.29 -7.08
N PRO A 35 -10.11 -15.02 -8.13
CA PRO A 35 -8.76 -15.56 -8.21
C PRO A 35 -7.71 -14.44 -8.38
N ALA A 36 -6.48 -14.68 -7.94
CA ALA A 36 -5.40 -13.69 -8.05
C ALA A 36 -5.09 -13.26 -9.50
N SER A 37 -5.44 -14.07 -10.51
CA SER A 37 -5.33 -13.70 -11.93
C SER A 37 -6.15 -12.45 -12.28
N ASP A 38 -7.20 -12.15 -11.52
CA ASP A 38 -8.05 -10.99 -11.75
C ASP A 38 -7.34 -9.68 -11.39
N LEU A 39 -6.21 -9.75 -10.68
CA LEU A 39 -5.35 -8.58 -10.46
C LEU A 39 -4.73 -8.03 -11.76
N TYR A 40 -4.76 -8.77 -12.87
CA TYR A 40 -4.40 -8.23 -14.18
C TYR A 40 -5.49 -7.37 -14.81
N ASN A 41 -6.74 -7.43 -14.30
CA ASN A 41 -7.80 -6.52 -14.70
C ASN A 41 -7.58 -5.16 -13.98
N PRO A 42 -7.38 -4.05 -14.72
CA PRO A 42 -7.16 -2.73 -14.13
C PRO A 42 -8.22 -2.30 -13.14
N GLN A 43 -9.50 -2.56 -13.41
CA GLN A 43 -10.61 -2.10 -12.56
C GLN A 43 -10.61 -2.84 -11.22
N ILE A 44 -10.44 -4.16 -11.26
CA ILE A 44 -10.34 -5.00 -10.04
C ILE A 44 -9.11 -4.59 -9.25
N ASN A 45 -7.97 -4.44 -9.91
CA ASN A 45 -6.72 -4.09 -9.25
C ASN A 45 -6.77 -2.71 -8.57
N ILE A 46 -7.37 -1.71 -9.23
CA ILE A 46 -7.60 -0.38 -8.65
C ILE A 46 -8.60 -0.47 -7.48
N ARG A 47 -9.72 -1.18 -7.65
CA ARG A 47 -10.74 -1.34 -6.61
C ARG A 47 -10.12 -1.93 -5.34
N TYR A 48 -9.46 -3.07 -5.43
CA TYR A 48 -8.91 -3.71 -4.23
C TYR A 48 -7.65 -3.02 -3.73
N GLY A 49 -6.87 -2.38 -4.59
CA GLY A 49 -5.73 -1.59 -4.17
C GLY A 49 -6.15 -0.35 -3.36
N THR A 50 -7.27 0.28 -3.71
CA THR A 50 -7.85 1.38 -2.92
C THR A 50 -8.47 0.89 -1.61
N VAL A 51 -9.08 -0.31 -1.58
CA VAL A 51 -9.52 -0.95 -0.32
C VAL A 51 -8.36 -1.12 0.65
N VAL A 52 -7.22 -1.66 0.16
CA VAL A 52 -6.00 -1.83 0.96
C VAL A 52 -5.49 -0.49 1.46
N LEU A 53 -5.32 0.49 0.57
CA LEU A 53 -4.83 1.81 0.93
C LEU A 53 -5.74 2.49 1.97
N SER A 54 -7.06 2.44 1.78
CA SER A 54 -8.05 2.99 2.71
C SER A 54 -7.99 2.33 4.08
N ALA A 55 -7.83 1.02 4.14
CA ALA A 55 -7.71 0.28 5.39
C ALA A 55 -6.42 0.65 6.14
N LEU A 56 -5.29 0.78 5.43
CA LEU A 56 -4.02 1.20 6.03
C LEU A 56 -4.05 2.66 6.50
N LEU A 57 -4.65 3.57 5.74
CA LEU A 57 -4.84 4.96 6.15
C LEU A 57 -5.67 5.07 7.43
N ARG A 58 -6.75 4.29 7.54
CA ARG A 58 -7.58 4.22 8.76
C ARG A 58 -6.82 3.64 9.94
N GLU A 59 -5.99 2.62 9.71
CA GLU A 59 -5.24 1.95 10.77
C GLU A 59 -4.08 2.81 11.30
N PHE A 60 -3.30 3.42 10.41
CA PHE A 60 -2.08 4.13 10.81
C PHE A 60 -2.30 5.64 11.01
N GLY A 61 -3.38 6.22 10.49
CA GLY A 61 -3.75 7.63 10.64
C GLY A 61 -2.82 8.62 9.91
N ARG A 62 -1.61 8.20 9.53
CA ARG A 62 -0.66 8.99 8.76
C ARG A 62 -0.40 8.39 7.38
N GLU A 63 -0.36 9.26 6.37
CA GLU A 63 -0.18 8.85 4.97
C GLU A 63 1.19 8.21 4.72
N ASP A 64 2.27 8.80 5.26
CA ASP A 64 3.63 8.26 5.14
C ASP A 64 3.75 6.85 5.72
N THR A 65 3.25 6.64 6.94
CA THR A 65 3.23 5.33 7.59
C THR A 65 2.35 4.33 6.83
N ALA A 66 1.19 4.75 6.33
CA ALA A 66 0.30 3.90 5.54
C ALA A 66 0.93 3.48 4.20
N LEU A 67 1.62 4.40 3.51
CA LEU A 67 2.35 4.09 2.27
C LEU A 67 3.53 3.15 2.53
N ALA A 68 4.25 3.34 3.64
CA ALA A 68 5.28 2.39 4.06
C ALA A 68 4.69 1.00 4.29
N ALA A 69 3.51 0.91 4.91
CA ALA A 69 2.84 -0.35 5.19
C ALA A 69 2.32 -1.02 3.91
N TYR A 70 1.90 -0.22 2.93
CA TYR A 70 1.48 -0.69 1.62
C TYR A 70 2.63 -1.41 0.90
N HIS A 71 3.83 -0.84 0.93
CA HIS A 71 5.00 -1.39 0.24
C HIS A 71 5.73 -2.49 1.02
N ALA A 72 6.00 -2.26 2.30
CA ALA A 72 6.82 -3.15 3.12
C ALA A 72 6.02 -4.23 3.87
N GLY A 73 4.69 -4.10 3.87
CA GLY A 73 3.78 -4.93 4.62
C GLY A 73 3.43 -4.36 5.99
N ARG A 74 2.13 -4.43 6.32
CA ARG A 74 1.53 -3.96 7.58
C ARG A 74 2.25 -4.47 8.83
N THR A 75 2.54 -5.77 8.90
CA THR A 75 3.21 -6.37 10.08
C THR A 75 4.59 -5.78 10.29
N LYS A 76 5.34 -5.54 9.21
CA LYS A 76 6.70 -4.99 9.28
C LYS A 76 6.68 -3.56 9.79
N VAL A 77 5.75 -2.74 9.31
CA VAL A 77 5.57 -1.37 9.81
C VAL A 77 5.17 -1.34 11.28
N LYS A 78 4.32 -2.27 11.75
CA LYS A 78 4.03 -2.39 13.19
C LYS A 78 5.26 -2.69 14.02
N THR A 79 6.15 -3.56 13.53
CA THR A 79 7.43 -3.83 14.20
C THR A 79 8.30 -2.57 14.26
N TRP A 80 8.33 -1.76 13.20
CA TRP A 80 9.08 -0.50 13.21
C TRP A 80 8.47 0.53 14.16
N LEU A 81 7.14 0.65 14.20
CA LEU A 81 6.46 1.56 15.14
C LEU A 81 6.69 1.18 16.60
N ALA A 82 6.88 -0.10 16.90
CA ALA A 82 7.19 -0.57 18.25
C ALA A 82 8.66 -0.34 18.67
N ASP A 83 9.53 0.07 17.74
CA ASP A 83 10.96 0.22 17.96
C ASP A 83 11.34 1.70 18.04
N SER A 84 11.93 2.11 19.16
CA SER A 84 12.30 3.50 19.44
C SER A 84 13.32 4.07 18.46
N ARG A 85 14.04 3.21 17.73
CA ARG A 85 14.97 3.58 16.63
C ARG A 85 14.25 4.11 15.38
N TYR A 86 12.94 3.87 15.26
CA TYR A 86 12.17 4.23 14.07
C TYR A 86 10.91 5.04 14.39
N SER A 87 10.38 4.93 15.61
CA SER A 87 9.21 5.68 16.08
C SER A 87 9.33 6.06 17.55
N HIS A 88 9.00 7.32 17.88
CA HIS A 88 8.98 7.78 19.28
C HIS A 88 7.60 7.63 19.92
N ASP A 89 6.53 7.69 19.13
CA ASP A 89 5.14 7.77 19.57
C ASP A 89 4.34 6.48 19.28
N GLY A 90 4.96 5.50 18.61
CA GLY A 90 4.29 4.28 18.15
C GLY A 90 3.29 4.49 17.02
N LYS A 91 3.25 5.68 16.40
CA LYS A 91 2.27 6.07 15.37
C LYS A 91 2.94 6.59 14.10
N SER A 92 4.06 7.28 14.26
CA SER A 92 4.78 7.98 13.19
C SER A 92 6.17 7.37 13.03
N LEU A 93 6.53 7.03 11.79
CA LEU A 93 7.90 6.66 11.45
C LEU A 93 8.70 7.92 11.12
N TYR A 94 9.70 8.26 11.94
CA TYR A 94 10.64 9.33 11.57
C TYR A 94 11.76 8.79 10.66
N TYR A 95 12.00 7.46 10.68
CA TYR A 95 12.94 6.79 9.80
C TYR A 95 12.39 5.42 9.36
N ILE A 96 12.34 5.19 8.05
CA ILE A 96 11.97 3.89 7.45
C ILE A 96 13.26 3.08 7.23
N PRO A 97 13.46 1.91 7.85
CA PRO A 97 14.78 1.25 7.79
C PRO A 97 15.20 0.69 6.43
N PHE A 98 14.27 0.50 5.49
CA PHE A 98 14.53 -0.11 4.19
C PHE A 98 14.54 0.95 3.09
N ASP A 99 15.64 1.05 2.35
CA ASP A 99 15.83 2.07 1.32
C ASP A 99 14.79 2.01 0.21
N ASP A 100 14.45 0.81 -0.27
CA ASP A 100 13.40 0.63 -1.28
C ASP A 100 12.04 1.17 -0.79
N THR A 101 11.70 0.93 0.48
CA THR A 101 10.44 1.43 1.06
C THR A 101 10.48 2.95 1.23
N ARG A 102 11.61 3.49 1.67
CA ARG A 102 11.81 4.94 1.80
C ARG A 102 11.69 5.64 0.45
N ALA A 103 12.31 5.08 -0.58
CA ALA A 103 12.25 5.57 -1.96
C ALA A 103 10.83 5.50 -2.50
N TYR A 104 10.12 4.38 -2.28
CA TYR A 104 8.72 4.22 -2.65
C TYR A 104 7.84 5.31 -2.04
N VAL A 105 7.90 5.51 -0.71
CA VAL A 105 7.08 6.53 -0.03
C VAL A 105 7.35 7.92 -0.60
N LYS A 106 8.62 8.28 -0.78
CA LYS A 106 9.02 9.57 -1.37
C LYS A 106 8.48 9.72 -2.79
N GLN A 107 8.60 8.69 -3.62
CA GLN A 107 8.13 8.71 -5.00
C GLN A 107 6.62 8.90 -5.09
N VAL A 108 5.85 8.18 -4.27
CA VAL A 108 4.38 8.29 -4.26
C VAL A 108 3.93 9.69 -3.82
N LEU A 109 4.51 10.23 -2.75
CA LEU A 109 4.17 11.58 -2.28
C LEU A 109 4.51 12.67 -3.31
N ASN A 110 5.68 12.59 -3.94
CA ASN A 110 6.06 13.50 -5.01
C ASN A 110 5.13 13.39 -6.21
N THR A 111 4.80 12.17 -6.61
CA THR A 111 3.86 11.93 -7.72
C THR A 111 2.49 12.51 -7.39
N LYS A 112 1.97 12.26 -6.18
CA LYS A 112 0.71 12.84 -5.71
C LYS A 112 0.71 14.37 -5.79
N ALA A 113 1.79 15.04 -5.38
CA ALA A 113 1.90 16.49 -5.46
C ALA A 113 1.80 16.99 -6.91
N VAL A 114 2.46 16.32 -7.86
CA VAL A 114 2.34 16.63 -9.30
C VAL A 114 0.91 16.42 -9.80
N TYR A 115 0.25 15.32 -9.43
CA TYR A 115 -1.14 15.07 -9.81
C TYR A 115 -2.09 16.15 -9.26
N LEU A 116 -1.90 16.60 -8.02
CA LEU A 116 -2.69 17.69 -7.43
C LEU A 116 -2.45 19.02 -8.16
N GLN A 117 -1.22 19.28 -8.61
CA GLN A 117 -0.94 20.48 -9.40
C GLN A 117 -1.62 20.44 -10.77
N LEU A 118 -1.71 19.27 -11.41
CA LEU A 118 -2.28 19.12 -12.74
C LEU A 118 -3.82 19.04 -12.74
N TYR A 119 -4.41 18.46 -11.69
CA TYR A 119 -5.83 18.08 -11.67
C TYR A 119 -6.58 18.54 -10.42
N GLY A 120 -5.93 19.21 -9.47
CA GLY A 120 -6.53 19.62 -8.19
C GLY A 120 -7.30 20.94 -8.22
N SER A 121 -7.71 21.40 -9.41
CA SER A 121 -8.57 22.58 -9.62
C SER A 121 -10.04 22.22 -9.59
#